data_AF-A0A819KJQ0-F1
#
_entry.id   AF-A0A819KJQ0-F1
#
_cell.length_a   1.000
_cell.length_b   1.000
_cell.length_c   1.000
_cell.angle_alpha   90.00
_cell.angle_beta   90.00
_cell.angle_gamma   90.00
#
_symmetry.space_group_name_H-M   'P 1'
#
loop_
_entity.id
_entity.type
_entity.pdbx_description
1 polymer ?
#
loop_
_entity_poly.entity_id
_entity_poly.type
_entity_poly.pdbx_seq_one_letter_code
_entity_poly.pdbx_strand_id
1 'polypeptide(L)'
;MSETDELILPGNSRLLVQDSDDSKASGPIIDYAQEPLLSLHEACAPLIHIIHNLLTYVLLALEATSENPPDGLTRDESASIRLYTMEWPSGHKSLYSILNKTLNAADREDLRPW
;
A
#
# COMPACT_ATOMS: atom_id res chain seq x y z
N MET A 1 22.47 -42.71 -28.05
CA MET A 1 21.21 -42.01 -28.32
C MET A 1 20.39 -42.13 -27.06
N SER A 2 20.16 -41.02 -26.37
CA SER A 2 19.39 -41.01 -25.13
C SER A 2 17.93 -40.77 -25.43
N GLU A 3 17.05 -41.61 -24.89
CA GLU A 3 15.65 -41.26 -24.71
C GLU A 3 15.56 -40.18 -23.63
N THR A 4 14.87 -39.07 -23.94
CA THR A 4 14.53 -38.03 -22.96
C THR A 4 13.09 -38.23 -22.56
N ASP A 5 12.88 -38.81 -21.37
CA ASP A 5 11.57 -38.95 -20.76
C ASP A 5 10.95 -37.57 -20.51
N GLU A 6 9.75 -37.34 -21.07
CA GLU A 6 9.08 -36.05 -21.03
C GLU A 6 8.27 -35.92 -19.74
N LEU A 7 8.83 -35.23 -18.74
CA LEU A 7 8.19 -35.02 -17.44
C LEU A 7 6.96 -34.10 -17.54
N ILE A 8 5.80 -34.71 -17.76
CA ILE A 8 4.48 -34.06 -17.68
C ILE A 8 4.26 -33.56 -16.23
N LEU A 9 4.44 -32.26 -16.01
CA LEU A 9 3.92 -31.59 -14.81
C LEU A 9 2.42 -31.34 -14.98
N PRO A 10 1.57 -31.72 -14.01
CA PRO A 10 0.13 -31.53 -14.12
C PRO A 10 -0.22 -30.04 -14.15
N GLY A 11 -0.84 -29.59 -15.24
CA GLY A 11 -1.23 -28.20 -15.44
C GLY A 11 -2.21 -27.72 -14.37
N ASN A 12 -1.86 -26.65 -13.66
CA ASN A 12 -2.75 -25.99 -12.71
C ASN A 12 -3.97 -25.39 -13.43
N SER A 13 -5.13 -26.03 -13.31
CA SER A 13 -6.41 -25.62 -13.93
C SER A 13 -7.04 -24.34 -13.34
N ARG A 14 -6.23 -23.35 -12.93
CA ARG A 14 -6.68 -22.06 -12.38
C ARG A 14 -6.64 -20.90 -13.38
N LEU A 15 -6.21 -21.14 -14.63
CA LEU A 15 -6.26 -20.17 -15.72
C LEU A 15 -7.20 -20.66 -16.82
N LEU A 16 -8.51 -20.57 -16.55
CA LEU A 16 -9.50 -20.40 -17.60
C LEU A 16 -9.85 -18.90 -17.65
N VAL A 17 -9.46 -18.29 -18.76
CA VAL A 17 -9.59 -16.86 -19.03
C VAL A 17 -11.06 -16.46 -19.11
N GLN A 18 -11.40 -15.36 -18.45
CA GLN A 18 -12.42 -14.45 -18.95
C GLN A 18 -11.77 -13.08 -19.11
N ASP A 19 -11.45 -12.74 -20.35
CA ASP A 19 -11.19 -11.36 -20.78
C ASP A 19 -12.52 -10.61 -20.70
N SER A 20 -12.92 -10.22 -19.49
CA SER A 20 -14.01 -9.27 -19.28
C SER A 20 -13.44 -7.87 -19.43
N ASP A 21 -13.86 -7.23 -20.52
CA ASP A 21 -13.43 -5.93 -21.01
C ASP A 21 -13.38 -4.80 -19.96
N ASP A 22 -12.48 -3.85 -20.21
CA ASP A 22 -12.36 -2.52 -19.60
C ASP A 22 -12.24 -2.40 -18.06
N SER A 23 -11.49 -3.32 -17.43
CA SER A 23 -10.73 -2.92 -16.25
C SER A 23 -9.62 -1.95 -16.67
N LYS A 24 -9.94 -0.64 -16.71
CA LYS A 24 -8.94 0.44 -16.78
C LYS A 24 -8.04 0.39 -15.55
N ALA A 25 -7.03 -0.48 -15.61
CA ALA A 25 -5.86 -0.45 -14.76
C ALA A 25 -5.15 0.88 -15.04
N SER A 26 -5.61 1.92 -14.35
CA SER A 26 -5.08 3.27 -14.54
C SER A 26 -3.61 3.24 -14.11
N GLY A 27 -2.76 3.76 -15.01
CA GLY A 27 -1.32 3.60 -14.91
C GLY A 27 -0.71 4.15 -13.62
N PRO A 28 0.60 3.94 -13.42
CA PRO A 28 1.30 4.50 -12.27
C PRO A 28 1.11 6.03 -12.22
N ILE A 29 1.09 6.59 -11.01
CA ILE A 29 1.20 8.04 -10.83
C ILE A 29 2.59 8.43 -11.36
N ILE A 30 2.60 9.20 -12.44
CA ILE A 30 3.83 9.65 -13.09
C ILE A 30 4.51 10.68 -12.18
N ASP A 31 5.84 10.75 -12.23
CA ASP A 31 6.70 11.67 -11.48
C ASP A 31 6.67 11.58 -9.93
N TYR A 32 5.79 10.78 -9.32
CA TYR A 32 5.75 10.58 -7.85
C TYR A 32 7.11 10.09 -7.27
N ALA A 33 7.91 9.37 -8.06
CA ALA A 33 9.26 8.96 -7.69
C ALA A 33 10.31 10.11 -7.65
N GLN A 34 9.92 11.33 -8.02
CA GLN A 34 10.74 12.55 -7.94
C GLN A 34 10.31 13.46 -6.78
N GLU A 35 9.19 13.16 -6.10
CA GLU A 35 8.78 13.88 -4.89
C GLU A 35 9.80 13.67 -3.76
N PRO A 36 10.02 14.67 -2.89
CA PRO A 36 10.99 14.57 -1.81
C PRO A 36 10.55 13.51 -0.80
N LEU A 37 11.51 12.74 -0.27
CA LEU A 37 11.27 11.90 0.88
C LEU A 37 11.08 12.78 2.12
N LEU A 38 9.91 12.66 2.75
CA LEU A 38 9.50 13.37 3.95
C LEU A 38 9.45 12.41 5.16
N SER A 39 9.45 12.95 6.38
CA SER A 39 9.11 12.13 7.55
C SER A 39 7.65 11.64 7.48
N LEU A 40 7.32 10.56 8.19
CA LEU A 40 5.96 10.02 8.21
C LEU A 40 4.93 11.05 8.70
N HIS A 41 5.34 11.92 9.64
CA HIS A 41 4.50 13.01 10.14
C HIS A 41 4.22 14.07 9.08
N GLU A 42 5.22 14.49 8.31
CA GLU A 42 5.06 15.48 7.24
C GLU A 42 4.21 14.93 6.09
N ALA A 43 4.46 13.69 5.66
CA ALA A 43 3.67 13.02 4.63
C ALA A 43 2.19 12.86 5.05
N CYS A 44 1.91 12.65 6.34
CA CYS A 44 0.53 12.55 6.86
C CYS A 44 -0.15 13.91 7.08
N ALA A 45 0.57 15.03 7.03
CA ALA A 45 0.01 16.34 7.38
C ALA A 45 -1.14 16.81 6.45
N PRO A 46 -1.13 16.57 5.12
CA PRO A 46 -2.27 16.91 4.24
C PRO A 46 -3.53 16.07 4.54
N LEU A 47 -3.36 14.86 5.06
CA LEU A 47 -4.41 13.86 5.23
C LEU A 47 -5.24 14.04 6.53
N ILE A 48 -4.82 14.91 7.45
CA ILE A 48 -5.45 15.07 8.77
C ILE A 48 -6.93 15.50 8.72
N HIS A 49 -7.36 16.14 7.63
CA HIS A 49 -8.75 16.55 7.40
C HIS A 49 -9.61 15.44 6.77
N ILE A 50 -8.97 14.41 6.20
CA ILE A 50 -9.60 13.26 5.56
C ILE A 50 -9.73 12.10 6.57
N ILE A 51 -8.74 11.94 7.45
CA ILE A 51 -8.56 10.76 8.29
C ILE A 51 -8.61 11.14 9.78
N HIS A 52 -9.58 10.58 10.49
CA HIS A 52 -9.84 10.88 11.90
C HIS A 52 -8.64 10.50 12.80
N ASN A 53 -8.16 11.45 13.60
CA ASN A 53 -7.04 11.30 14.56
C ASN A 53 -5.74 10.75 13.95
N LEU A 54 -5.48 10.97 12.65
CA LEU A 54 -4.33 10.40 11.93
C LEU A 54 -2.99 10.59 12.66
N LEU A 55 -2.69 11.80 13.13
CA LEU A 55 -1.42 12.09 13.80
C LEU A 55 -1.25 11.30 15.11
N THR A 56 -2.34 10.96 15.81
CA THR A 56 -2.27 10.07 16.98
C THR A 56 -1.84 8.66 16.57
N TYR A 57 -2.35 8.13 15.45
CA TYR A 57 -1.93 6.83 14.94
C TYR A 57 -0.51 6.86 14.37
N VAL A 58 -0.07 7.96 13.75
CA VAL A 58 1.34 8.17 13.33
C VAL A 58 2.26 8.07 14.54
N LEU A 59 1.95 8.76 15.64
CA LEU A 59 2.74 8.69 16.87
C LEU A 59 2.77 7.27 17.46
N LEU A 60 1.60 6.60 17.57
CA LEU A 60 1.54 5.21 18.04
C LEU A 60 2.33 4.24 17.15
N ALA A 61 2.34 4.47 15.83
CA ALA A 61 3.12 3.66 14.89
C ALA A 61 4.63 3.90 15.04
N LEU A 62 5.06 5.15 15.26
CA LEU A 62 6.46 5.50 15.53
C LEU A 62 6.94 4.96 16.89
N GLU A 63 6.14 5.08 17.95
CA GLU A 63 6.44 4.56 19.29
C GLU A 63 6.56 3.03 19.32
N ALA A 64 5.72 2.33 18.57
CA ALA A 64 5.77 0.88 18.42
C ALA A 64 6.83 0.38 17.41
N THR A 65 7.66 1.26 16.86
CA THR A 65 8.67 0.92 15.85
C THR A 65 10.08 1.23 16.38
N SER A 66 10.99 0.26 16.21
CA SER A 66 12.39 0.38 16.63
C SER A 66 13.05 1.61 15.99
N GLU A 67 13.85 2.34 16.77
CA GLU A 67 14.73 3.41 16.25
C GLU A 67 15.69 2.89 15.17
N ASN A 68 16.04 1.61 15.23
CA ASN A 68 16.86 0.92 14.22
C ASN A 68 16.15 -0.38 13.81
N PRO A 69 15.37 -0.38 12.72
CA PRO A 69 14.82 -1.60 12.12
C PRO A 69 15.94 -2.53 11.61
N PRO A 70 15.80 -3.86 11.76
CA PRO A 70 16.85 -4.83 11.39
C PRO A 70 16.85 -5.21 9.89
N ASP A 71 15.86 -4.75 9.13
CA ASP A 71 15.58 -5.08 7.73
C ASP A 71 16.19 -4.07 6.73
N GLY A 72 16.87 -3.04 7.25
CA GLY A 72 17.47 -1.97 6.44
C GLY A 72 16.52 -0.83 6.08
N LEU A 73 15.28 -0.87 6.56
CA LEU A 73 14.35 0.27 6.48
C LEU A 73 14.72 1.36 7.49
N THR A 74 14.39 2.60 7.15
CA THR A 74 14.34 3.68 8.14
C THR A 74 13.17 3.48 9.11
N ARG A 75 13.24 4.14 10.27
CA ARG A 75 12.14 4.12 11.25
C ARG A 75 10.82 4.60 10.65
N ASP A 76 10.84 5.68 9.85
CA ASP A 76 9.65 6.23 9.20
C ASP A 76 9.04 5.24 8.19
N GLU A 77 9.85 4.57 7.38
CA GLU A 77 9.37 3.52 6.45
C GLU A 77 8.72 2.36 7.20
N SER A 78 9.39 1.80 8.22
CA SER A 78 8.81 0.73 9.06
C SER A 78 7.54 1.18 9.79
N ALA A 79 7.51 2.42 10.29
CA ALA A 79 6.34 2.98 10.96
C ALA A 79 5.18 3.22 9.98
N SER A 80 5.45 3.56 8.71
CA SER A 80 4.42 3.71 7.67
C SER A 80 3.73 2.37 7.36
N ILE A 81 4.51 1.29 7.27
CA ILE A 81 3.99 -0.08 7.09
C ILE A 81 3.15 -0.49 8.31
N ARG A 82 3.60 -0.15 9.53
CA ARG A 82 2.83 -0.38 10.76
C ARG A 82 1.53 0.42 10.77
N LEU A 83 1.56 1.70 10.41
CA LEU A 83 0.38 2.58 10.36
C LEU A 83 -0.66 2.09 9.34
N TYR A 84 -0.20 1.56 8.21
CA TYR A 84 -1.05 0.93 7.20
C TYR A 84 -1.64 -0.42 7.69
N THR A 85 -0.91 -1.20 8.49
CA THR A 85 -1.36 -2.55 8.91
C THR A 85 -2.04 -2.62 10.27
N MET A 86 -1.95 -1.59 11.11
CA MET A 86 -2.54 -1.61 12.46
C MET A 86 -4.08 -1.57 12.44
N GLU A 87 -4.69 -2.29 13.37
CA GLU A 87 -6.14 -2.23 13.61
C GLU A 87 -6.52 -0.88 14.26
N TRP A 88 -7.65 -0.31 13.84
CA TRP A 88 -8.21 0.92 14.40
C TRP A 88 -9.52 0.58 15.14
N PRO A 89 -9.86 1.29 16.24
CA PRO A 89 -11.09 1.05 16.99
C PRO A 89 -12.35 1.12 16.12
N SER A 90 -13.34 0.28 16.44
CA SER A 90 -14.59 0.17 15.70
C SER A 90 -15.33 1.51 15.60
N GLY A 91 -15.72 1.87 14.38
CA GLY A 91 -16.46 3.10 14.07
C GLY A 91 -15.71 4.10 13.20
N HIS A 92 -14.38 4.00 13.09
CA HIS A 92 -13.57 4.83 12.21
C HIS A 92 -12.90 4.01 11.10
N LYS A 93 -12.72 4.61 9.92
CA LYS A 93 -11.98 3.99 8.82
C LYS A 93 -10.48 4.21 9.05
N SER A 94 -9.69 3.14 8.96
CA SER A 94 -8.24 3.22 9.08
C SER A 94 -7.58 3.85 7.85
N LEU A 95 -6.30 4.22 7.96
CA LEU A 95 -5.48 4.65 6.83
C LEU A 95 -5.63 3.69 5.63
N TYR A 96 -5.44 2.39 5.87
CA TYR A 96 -5.67 1.31 4.91
C TYR A 96 -7.05 1.36 4.26
N SER A 97 -8.12 1.48 5.06
CA SER A 97 -9.49 1.45 4.55
C SER A 97 -9.83 2.63 3.67
N ILE A 98 -9.22 3.80 3.91
CA ILE A 98 -9.42 4.99 3.09
C ILE A 98 -8.50 4.92 1.87
N LEU A 99 -7.19 4.72 2.05
CA LEU A 99 -6.21 4.65 0.95
C LEU A 99 -6.59 3.63 -0.10
N ASN A 100 -6.93 2.40 0.30
CA ASN A 100 -7.31 1.36 -0.66
C ASN A 100 -8.65 1.66 -1.34
N LYS A 101 -9.54 2.44 -0.72
CA LYS A 101 -10.73 2.94 -1.42
C LYS A 101 -10.34 4.00 -2.45
N THR A 102 -9.45 4.93 -2.11
CA THR A 102 -8.97 5.99 -3.02
C THR A 102 -8.19 5.43 -4.20
N LEU A 103 -7.32 4.42 -3.99
CA LEU A 103 -6.58 3.74 -5.06
C LEU A 103 -7.48 3.01 -6.06
N ASN A 104 -8.68 2.60 -5.62
CA ASN A 104 -9.72 1.99 -6.47
C ASN A 104 -10.76 3.02 -6.97
N ALA A 105 -10.57 4.32 -6.73
CA ALA A 105 -11.44 5.36 -7.26
C ALA A 105 -11.18 5.59 -8.76
N ALA A 106 -12.22 5.98 -9.49
CA ALA A 106 -12.12 6.29 -10.91
C ALA A 106 -11.44 7.65 -11.17
N ASP A 107 -11.49 8.57 -10.19
CA ASP A 107 -10.77 9.83 -10.25
C ASP A 107 -9.38 9.68 -9.60
N ARG A 108 -8.36 10.15 -10.31
CA ARG A 108 -6.95 10.11 -9.87
C ARG A 108 -6.52 11.42 -9.22
N GLU A 109 -7.32 12.47 -9.30
CA GLU A 109 -7.13 13.70 -8.53
C GLU A 109 -7.28 13.46 -7.03
N ASP A 110 -8.15 12.51 -6.64
CA ASP A 110 -8.35 12.07 -5.26
C ASP A 110 -7.08 11.45 -4.62
N LEU A 111 -6.08 11.08 -5.42
CA LEU A 111 -4.78 10.58 -4.94
C LEU A 111 -3.74 11.67 -4.67
N ARG A 112 -3.93 12.91 -5.14
CA ARG A 112 -2.95 13.99 -4.90
C ARG A 112 -2.68 14.32 -3.42
N PRO A 113 -3.59 14.11 -2.45
CA PRO A 113 -3.30 14.32 -1.03
C PRO A 113 -2.44 13.23 -0.37
N TRP A 114 -2.12 12.15 -1.09
CA TRP A 114 -1.49 10.91 -0.59
C TRP A 114 -0.05 10.74 -1.08
#